data_AF-A0A518CM98-F1
#
_entry.id   AF-A0A518CM98-F1
#
_cell.length_a   1.000
_cell.length_b   1.000
_cell.length_c   1.000
_cell.angle_alpha   90.00
_cell.angle_beta   90.00
_cell.angle_gamma   90.00
#
_symmetry.space_group_name_H-M   'P 1'
#
loop_
_entity.id
_entity.type
_entity.pdbx_description
1 polymer ?
#
loop_
_entity_poly.entity_id
_entity_poly.type
_entity_poly.pdbx_seq_one_letter_code
_entity_poly.pdbx_strand_id
1 'polypeptide(L)' 'MECPNCGEQITAIHTGKSVYFKYFRGKMTTWESLFQQAADFATQQGEGNVISISHSEDHKDGVITVWYWG' A
#
# COMPACT_ATOMS: atom_id res chain seq x y z
N MET A 1 -14.78 -16.90 -14.58
CA MET A 1 -16.18 -17.07 -14.14
C MET A 1 -17.04 -16.88 -15.37
N GLU A 2 -17.93 -17.82 -15.70
CA GLU A 2 -18.81 -17.71 -16.88
C GLU A 2 -20.07 -16.91 -16.53
N CYS A 3 -20.49 -16.01 -17.43
CA CYS A 3 -21.73 -15.25 -17.23
C CYS A 3 -22.94 -16.19 -17.31
N PRO A 4 -23.78 -16.30 -16.26
CA PRO A 4 -24.90 -17.26 -16.22
C PRO A 4 -25.99 -16.98 -17.26
N ASN A 5 -25.94 -15.85 -17.98
CA ASN A 5 -26.98 -15.45 -18.93
C ASN A 5 -26.54 -15.46 -20.41
N CYS A 6 -25.24 -15.46 -20.72
CA CYS A 6 -24.78 -15.39 -22.12
C CYS A 6 -23.58 -16.29 -22.47
N GLY A 7 -22.96 -16.98 -21.50
CA GLY A 7 -21.87 -17.92 -21.78
C GLY A 7 -20.55 -17.29 -22.23
N GLU A 8 -20.42 -15.96 -22.18
CA GLU A 8 -19.13 -15.29 -22.44
C GLU A 8 -18.16 -15.47 -21.27
N GLN A 9 -16.87 -15.62 -21.60
CA GLN A 9 -15.81 -15.61 -20.61
C GLN A 9 -15.66 -14.21 -20.02
N ILE A 10 -16.10 -14.04 -18.77
CA ILE A 10 -15.83 -12.82 -18.02
C ILE A 10 -14.37 -12.87 -17.57
N THR A 11 -13.48 -12.19 -18.28
CA THR A 11 -12.27 -11.65 -17.66
C THR A 11 -12.76 -10.63 -16.65
N ALA A 12 -12.60 -10.90 -15.36
CA ALA A 12 -12.90 -9.92 -14.32
C ALA A 12 -11.92 -8.75 -14.50
N ILE A 13 -12.32 -7.76 -15.31
CA ILE A 13 -11.62 -6.48 -15.36
C ILE A 13 -12.03 -5.80 -14.05
N HIS A 14 -11.14 -5.80 -13.06
CA HIS A 14 -11.33 -4.98 -11.87
C HIS A 14 -11.36 -3.52 -12.34
N THR A 15 -12.56 -2.96 -12.45
CA THR A 15 -12.80 -1.57 -12.88
C THR A 15 -12.59 -0.56 -11.75
N GLY A 16 -12.29 -1.03 -10.53
CA GLY A 16 -11.95 -0.20 -9.37
C GLY A 16 -10.43 -0.04 -9.20
N LYS A 17 -10.02 1.08 -8.58
CA LYS A 17 -8.63 1.30 -8.17
C LYS A 17 -8.14 0.12 -7.32
N SER A 18 -6.92 -0.33 -7.58
CA SER A 18 -6.30 -1.40 -6.80
C SER A 18 -5.64 -0.84 -5.56
N VAL A 19 -5.65 -1.61 -4.46
CA VAL A 19 -4.90 -1.26 -3.25
C VAL A 19 -3.50 -1.82 -3.36
N TYR A 20 -2.50 -0.95 -3.20
CA TYR A 20 -1.09 -1.29 -3.13
C TYR A 20 -0.52 -0.90 -1.77
N PHE A 21 0.65 -1.43 -1.46
CA PHE A 21 1.39 -1.06 -0.26
C PHE A 21 2.90 -0.99 -0.53
N LYS A 22 3.57 -0.14 0.24
CA LYS A 22 5.03 -0.09 0.33
C LYS A 22 5.43 -0.06 1.79
N TYR A 23 6.37 -0.91 2.19
CA TYR A 23 6.89 -0.93 3.54
C TYR A 23 8.34 -0.44 3.62
N PHE A 24 8.68 0.13 4.77
CA PHE A 24 9.98 0.65 5.15
C PHE A 24 10.39 -0.05 6.43
N ARG A 25 11.54 -0.71 6.43
CA ARG A 25 12.08 -1.46 7.58
C ARG A 25 13.57 -1.15 7.70
N GLY A 26 14.05 -0.91 8.90
CA GLY A 26 15.46 -0.59 9.12
C GLY A 26 15.95 -1.06 10.48
N LYS A 27 16.77 -2.11 10.49
CA LYS A 27 17.41 -2.63 11.72
C LYS A 27 18.44 -1.66 12.34
N MET A 28 18.89 -0.65 11.58
CA MET A 28 19.85 0.38 12.01
C MET A 28 19.34 1.81 11.76
N THR A 29 18.06 1.96 11.42
CA THR A 29 17.46 3.24 11.07
C THR A 29 16.64 3.74 12.25
N THR A 30 16.70 5.03 12.56
CA THR A 30 15.84 5.59 13.61
C THR A 30 14.38 5.64 13.14
N TRP A 31 13.45 5.67 14.09
CA TRP A 31 12.03 5.81 13.78
C TRP A 31 11.75 7.05 12.93
N GLU A 32 12.41 8.18 13.23
CA GLU A 32 12.25 9.42 12.47
C GLU A 32 12.62 9.23 11.01
N SER A 33 13.71 8.52 10.72
CA SER A 33 14.12 8.28 9.33
C SER A 33 13.19 7.30 8.61
N LEU A 34 12.63 6.30 9.30
CA LEU A 34 11.61 5.43 8.71
C LEU A 34 10.32 6.19 8.42
N PHE A 35 9.85 7.01 9.36
CA PHE A 35 8.65 7.83 9.17
C PHE A 35 8.84 8.87 8.08
N GLN A 36 10.03 9.48 7.98
CA GLN A 36 10.33 10.44 6.91
C GLN A 36 10.25 9.76 5.53
N GLN A 37 10.85 8.57 5.37
CA GLN A 37 10.77 7.83 4.10
C GLN A 37 9.33 7.46 3.72
N ALA A 38 8.52 7.05 4.70
CA ALA A 38 7.10 6.77 4.49
C ALA A 38 6.32 8.03 4.11
N ALA A 39 6.58 9.16 4.77
CA ALA A 39 5.95 10.45 4.48
C ALA A 39 6.33 10.97 3.09
N ASP A 40 7.60 10.87 2.70
CA ASP A 40 8.09 11.28 1.38
C ASP A 40 7.42 10.45 0.27
N PHE A 41 7.32 9.14 0.47
CA PHE A 41 6.63 8.26 -0.48
C PHE A 41 5.13 8.52 -0.55
N ALA A 42 4.47 8.73 0.59
CA ALA A 42 3.05 9.07 0.65
C ALA A 42 2.78 10.39 -0.11
N THR A 43 3.65 11.39 0.06
CA THR A 43 3.59 12.66 -0.66
C THR A 43 3.68 12.47 -2.17
N GLN A 44 4.56 11.56 -2.63
CA GLN A 44 4.69 11.25 -4.06
C GLN A 44 3.47 10.55 -4.67
N GLN A 45 2.62 9.89 -3.87
CA GLN A 45 1.38 9.29 -4.38
C GLN A 45 0.31 10.35 -4.70
N GLY A 46 0.39 11.53 -4.06
CA GLY A 46 -0.61 12.58 -4.15
C GLY A 46 -1.74 12.42 -3.12
N GLU A 47 -2.32 13.56 -2.73
CA GLU A 47 -3.24 13.70 -1.58
C GLU A 47 -4.43 12.73 -1.60
N GLY A 48 -4.99 12.43 -2.78
CA GLY A 48 -6.14 11.53 -2.93
C GLY A 48 -5.80 10.05 -3.13
N ASN A 49 -4.52 9.68 -3.18
CA ASN A 49 -4.10 8.31 -3.44
C ASN A 49 -3.58 7.58 -2.19
N VAL A 50 -3.33 8.27 -1.08
CA VAL A 50 -2.92 7.63 0.17
C VAL A 50 -4.15 7.17 0.96
N ILE A 51 -4.16 5.90 1.37
CA ILE A 51 -5.22 5.32 2.20
C ILE A 51 -4.85 5.46 3.68
N SER A 52 -3.64 5.05 4.06
CA SER A 52 -3.20 5.02 5.45
C SER A 52 -1.68 4.82 5.57
N ILE A 53 -1.13 5.19 6.72
CA ILE A 53 0.22 4.80 7.17
C ILE A 53 0.06 3.98 8.45
N SER A 54 0.58 2.77 8.47
CA SER A 54 0.57 1.85 9.62
C SER A 54 1.99 1.58 10.09
N HIS A 55 2.18 1.29 11.37
CA HIS A 55 3.48 0.86 11.90
C HIS A 55 3.33 -0.37 12.80
N SER A 56 4.38 -1.17 12.88
CA SER A 56 4.52 -2.31 13.77
C SER A 56 5.98 -2.42 14.19
N GLU A 57 6.23 -2.94 15.39
CA GLU A 57 7.57 -3.15 15.91
C GLU A 57 7.62 -4.46 16.69
N ASP A 58 8.74 -5.16 16.52
CA ASP A 58 9.12 -6.30 17.33
C ASP A 58 10.62 -6.26 17.59
N HIS A 59 11.04 -6.35 18.86
CA HIS A 59 12.45 -6.38 19.28
C HIS A 59 13.39 -5.36 18.60
N LYS A 60 12.96 -4.11 18.49
CA LYS A 60 13.60 -2.95 17.83
C LYS A 60 13.67 -3.03 16.30
N ASP A 61 12.89 -3.92 15.71
CA ASP A 61 12.76 -4.05 14.26
C ASP A 61 11.44 -3.40 13.81
N GLY A 62 11.50 -2.09 13.58
CA GLY A 62 10.36 -1.29 13.17
C GLY A 62 10.04 -1.45 11.68
N VAL A 63 8.75 -1.59 11.37
CA VAL A 63 8.21 -1.57 10.01
C VAL A 63 7.13 -0.49 9.92
N ILE A 64 7.20 0.34 8.88
CA ILE A 64 6.17 1.30 8.51
C ILE A 64 5.64 0.94 7.14
N THR A 65 4.33 0.89 6.96
CA THR A 65 3.67 0.55 5.71
C THR A 65 2.77 1.70 5.27
N VAL A 66 2.90 2.12 4.01
CA VAL A 66 2.00 3.07 3.35
C VAL A 66 1.08 2.28 2.43
N TRP A 67 -0.22 2.41 2.65
CA TRP A 67 -1.29 1.86 1.82
C TRP A 67 -1.76 2.95 0.85
N TYR A 68 -1.88 2.63 -0.43
CA TYR A 68 -2.23 3.61 -1.45
C TYR A 68 -3.02 2.98 -2.60
N TRP A 69 -3.79 3.80 -3.30
CA TRP A 69 -4.49 3.42 -4.50
C TRP A 69 -3.56 3.50 -5.72
N GLY A 70 -3.72 2.58 -6.68
CA GLY A 70 -3.10 2.68 -8.00
C GLY A 70 -4.06 2.35 -9.14
#